data_AF-A0A523ZRG1-F1
#
_entry.id   AF-A0A523ZRG1-F1
#
_cell.length_a   1.000
_cell.length_b   1.000
_cell.length_c   1.000
_cell.angle_alpha   90.00
_cell.angle_beta   90.00
_cell.angle_gamma   90.00
#
_symmetry.space_group_name_H-M   'P 1'
#
loop_
_entity.id
_entity.type
_entity.pdbx_description
1 polymer ?
#
loop_
_entity_poly.entity_id
_entity_poly.type
_entity_poly.pdbx_seq_one_letter_code
_entity_poly.pdbx_strand_id
1 'polypeptide(L)'
;SSLLELLREITSIEELSRVRLSSLDPRLLNPSLMEFITASEKICPHFHLSLQSGADEVLRRMGRKVKTEDYRGMLSLLREKSPCASLGADIIAGFPGESDEDFEQTNHFLEQSPLTYFHVFSYSPRPGTAAASLPQINGRVKKERAALLRSLSREKNAGFRRLFLGKECDAVVVRKENTQDEVLTSNYFRVSVPSSFQDEKEEVKVRITEVDERETKGQIVNK
;
A
#
# COMPACT_ATOMS: atom_id res chain seq x y z
N SER A 1 -8.36 11.00 -23.30
CA SER A 1 -7.72 11.25 -22.00
C SER A 1 -7.73 9.97 -21.19
N SER A 2 -6.58 9.28 -21.19
CA SER A 2 -6.30 8.13 -20.33
C SER A 2 -5.54 8.59 -19.07
N LEU A 3 -5.50 7.75 -18.02
CA LEU A 3 -4.68 8.04 -16.83
C LEU A 3 -3.20 8.28 -17.21
N LEU A 4 -2.66 7.55 -18.18
CA LEU A 4 -1.29 7.72 -18.64
C LEU A 4 -1.05 9.11 -19.25
N GLU A 5 -1.98 9.60 -20.08
CA GLU A 5 -1.90 10.95 -20.66
C GLU A 5 -1.94 12.02 -19.58
N LEU A 6 -2.87 11.89 -18.62
CA LEU A 6 -2.97 12.81 -17.50
C LEU A 6 -1.68 12.84 -16.66
N LEU A 7 -1.09 11.68 -16.37
CA LEU A 7 0.15 11.63 -15.58
C LEU A 7 1.33 12.23 -16.34
N ARG A 8 1.40 12.09 -17.67
CA ARG A 8 2.41 12.78 -18.49
C ARG A 8 2.27 14.29 -18.42
N GLU A 9 1.05 14.81 -18.51
CA GLU A 9 0.79 16.25 -18.39
C GLU A 9 1.15 16.76 -17.00
N ILE A 10 0.70 16.08 -15.94
CA ILE A 10 0.99 16.45 -14.55
C ILE A 10 2.50 16.45 -14.29
N THR A 11 3.20 15.39 -14.69
CA THR A 11 4.65 15.26 -14.43
C THR A 11 5.50 16.22 -15.28
N SER A 12 4.93 16.83 -16.33
CA SER A 12 5.60 17.86 -17.12
C SER A 12 5.68 19.23 -16.43
N ILE A 13 4.86 19.48 -15.40
CA ILE A 13 4.86 20.73 -14.62
C ILE A 13 6.19 20.86 -13.87
N GLU A 14 6.97 21.90 -14.14
CA GLU A 14 8.34 22.05 -13.64
C GLU A 14 8.40 22.15 -12.10
N GLU A 15 7.52 22.94 -11.50
CA GLU A 15 7.45 23.20 -10.06
C GLU A 15 6.81 22.05 -9.25
N LEU A 16 6.30 21.02 -9.93
CA LEU A 16 5.71 19.88 -9.25
C LEU A 16 6.80 18.93 -8.74
N SER A 17 6.97 18.88 -7.41
CA SER A 17 7.95 17.98 -6.78
C SER A 17 7.56 16.50 -6.93
N ARG A 18 6.35 16.12 -6.50
CA ARG A 18 5.95 14.71 -6.39
C ARG A 18 4.46 14.48 -6.61
N VAL A 19 4.12 13.30 -7.12
CA VAL A 19 2.78 12.77 -7.36
C VAL A 19 2.67 11.41 -6.69
N ARG A 20 1.64 11.22 -5.86
CA ARG A 20 1.35 9.92 -5.25
C ARG A 20 0.06 9.34 -5.81
N LEU A 21 0.10 8.06 -6.14
CA LEU A 21 -1.06 7.30 -6.60
C LEU A 21 -1.65 6.48 -5.45
N SER A 22 -2.86 6.84 -5.01
CA SER A 22 -3.42 6.32 -3.75
C SER A 22 -4.36 5.14 -3.88
N SER A 23 -5.01 4.92 -5.03
CA SER A 23 -5.85 3.75 -5.26
C SER A 23 -5.93 3.47 -6.76
N LEU A 24 -5.23 2.42 -7.16
CA LEU A 24 -5.17 1.97 -8.55
C LEU A 24 -6.00 0.70 -8.68
N ASP A 25 -6.87 0.66 -9.67
CA ASP A 25 -7.53 -0.58 -10.08
C ASP A 25 -6.51 -1.42 -10.86
N PRO A 26 -6.14 -2.63 -10.39
CA PRO A 26 -5.20 -3.50 -11.08
C PRO A 26 -5.55 -3.73 -12.55
N ARG A 27 -6.85 -3.73 -12.90
CA ARG A 27 -7.34 -3.98 -14.26
C ARG A 27 -6.96 -2.87 -15.24
N LEU A 28 -6.65 -1.68 -14.74
CA LEU A 28 -6.28 -0.52 -15.54
C LEU A 28 -4.75 -0.37 -15.67
N LEU A 29 -3.97 -1.18 -14.94
CA LEU A 29 -2.50 -1.16 -14.98
C LEU A 29 -1.97 -1.97 -16.17
N ASN A 30 -2.12 -1.41 -17.36
CA ASN A 30 -1.48 -1.95 -18.56
C ASN A 30 0.06 -1.75 -18.53
N PRO A 31 0.83 -2.46 -19.37
CA PRO A 31 2.29 -2.36 -19.39
C PRO A 31 2.83 -0.94 -19.57
N SER A 32 2.25 -0.14 -20.46
CA SER A 32 2.69 1.24 -20.72
C SER A 32 2.52 2.15 -19.50
N LEU A 33 1.41 1.99 -18.77
CA LEU A 33 1.17 2.73 -17.54
C LEU A 33 2.14 2.28 -16.44
N MET A 34 2.33 0.97 -16.26
CA MET A 34 3.30 0.45 -15.28
C MET A 34 4.73 0.92 -15.55
N GLU A 35 5.16 0.89 -16.81
CA GLU A 35 6.47 1.41 -17.21
C GLU A 35 6.62 2.89 -16.88
N PHE A 36 5.61 3.71 -17.20
CA PHE A 36 5.64 5.14 -16.92
C PHE A 36 5.69 5.43 -15.41
N ILE A 37 4.82 4.82 -14.61
CA ILE A 37 4.73 5.11 -13.17
C ILE A 37 5.95 4.59 -12.38
N THR A 38 6.66 3.58 -12.90
CA THR A 38 7.85 3.03 -12.26
C THR A 38 9.14 3.73 -12.68
N ALA A 39 9.15 4.40 -13.84
CA ALA A 39 10.33 5.13 -14.34
C ALA A 39 10.34 6.63 -13.98
N SER A 40 9.20 7.22 -13.61
CA SER A 40 9.10 8.65 -13.34
C SER A 40 9.64 9.02 -11.95
N GLU A 41 10.59 9.96 -11.89
CA GLU A 41 11.15 10.48 -10.64
C GLU A 41 10.15 11.32 -9.83
N LYS A 42 9.16 11.93 -10.52
CA LYS A 42 8.09 12.69 -9.88
C LYS A 42 6.99 11.79 -9.34
N ILE A 43 6.91 10.52 -9.73
CA ILE A 43 5.93 9.60 -9.16
C ILE A 43 6.56 8.93 -7.95
N CYS A 44 5.93 9.08 -6.79
CA CYS A 44 6.40 8.44 -5.57
C CYS A 44 6.42 6.91 -5.74
N PRO A 45 7.47 6.21 -5.25
CA PRO A 45 7.54 4.75 -5.23
C PRO A 45 6.57 4.17 -4.18
N HIS A 46 5.28 4.39 -4.40
CA HIS A 46 4.17 3.99 -3.56
C HIS A 46 2.98 3.67 -4.47
N PHE A 47 2.62 2.39 -4.52
CA PHE A 47 1.52 1.89 -5.34
C PHE A 47 0.51 1.18 -4.45
N HIS A 48 -0.67 1.77 -4.32
CA HIS A 48 -1.74 1.20 -3.53
C HIS A 48 -2.85 0.66 -4.44
N LEU A 49 -3.15 -0.63 -4.29
CA LEU A 49 -3.93 -1.40 -5.24
C LEU A 49 -5.25 -1.85 -4.61
N SER A 50 -6.36 -1.61 -5.31
CA SER A 50 -7.64 -2.12 -4.87
C SER A 50 -7.75 -3.60 -5.27
N LEU A 51 -7.19 -4.56 -4.50
CA LEU A 51 -7.22 -6.01 -4.82
C LEU A 51 -8.50 -6.71 -4.33
N GLN A 52 -8.98 -6.33 -3.16
CA GLN A 52 -10.15 -6.80 -2.43
C GLN A 52 -10.02 -8.21 -1.81
N SER A 53 -9.52 -9.20 -2.54
CA SER A 53 -9.34 -10.56 -2.04
C SER A 53 -8.20 -11.27 -2.78
N GLY A 54 -7.64 -12.30 -2.15
CA GLY A 54 -6.66 -13.21 -2.74
C GLY A 54 -7.25 -14.58 -3.11
N ALA A 55 -8.58 -14.69 -3.21
CA ALA A 55 -9.28 -15.90 -3.63
C ALA A 55 -10.14 -15.63 -4.87
N ASP A 56 -9.94 -16.43 -5.92
CA ASP A 56 -10.59 -16.26 -7.23
C ASP A 56 -12.13 -16.30 -7.13
N GLU A 57 -12.66 -17.21 -6.30
CA GLU A 57 -14.10 -17.37 -6.14
C GLU A 57 -14.73 -16.18 -5.39
N VAL A 58 -14.04 -15.61 -4.40
CA VAL A 58 -14.48 -14.38 -3.73
C VAL A 58 -14.43 -13.19 -4.69
N LEU A 59 -13.34 -13.06 -5.45
CA LEU A 59 -13.20 -12.02 -6.49
C LEU A 59 -14.34 -12.09 -7.52
N ARG A 60 -14.70 -13.30 -7.96
CA ARG A 60 -15.83 -13.53 -8.86
C ARG A 60 -17.15 -13.07 -8.24
N ARG A 61 -17.41 -13.39 -6.97
CA ARG A 61 -18.63 -12.92 -6.25
C ARG A 61 -18.64 -11.40 -6.04
N MET A 62 -17.47 -10.77 -5.93
CA MET A 62 -17.30 -9.32 -5.91
C MET A 62 -17.50 -8.67 -7.30
N GLY A 63 -17.76 -9.45 -8.35
CA GLY A 63 -17.92 -8.95 -9.72
C GLY A 63 -16.61 -8.58 -10.41
N ARG A 64 -15.47 -9.08 -9.91
CA ARG A 64 -14.16 -8.85 -10.51
C ARG A 64 -13.87 -9.95 -11.53
N LYS A 65 -13.56 -9.52 -12.75
CA LYS A 65 -13.16 -10.39 -13.87
C LYS A 65 -11.64 -10.50 -13.96
N VAL A 66 -11.01 -11.04 -12.92
CA VAL A 66 -9.55 -11.18 -12.77
C VAL A 66 -9.25 -12.46 -12.00
N LYS A 67 -8.07 -13.03 -12.22
CA LYS A 67 -7.54 -14.12 -11.39
C LYS A 67 -6.43 -13.60 -10.48
N THR A 68 -6.25 -14.27 -9.35
CA THR A 68 -5.13 -14.01 -8.43
C THR A 68 -3.78 -14.14 -9.10
N GLU A 69 -3.65 -15.00 -10.11
CA GLU A 69 -2.43 -15.13 -10.91
C GLU A 69 -2.08 -13.85 -11.68
N ASP A 70 -3.07 -13.14 -12.22
CA ASP A 70 -2.85 -11.86 -12.89
C ASP A 70 -2.31 -10.81 -11.89
N TYR A 71 -2.84 -10.82 -10.67
CA TYR A 71 -2.30 -9.99 -9.59
C TYR A 71 -0.86 -10.36 -9.23
N ARG A 72 -0.51 -11.65 -9.15
CA ARG A 72 0.86 -12.07 -8.86
C ARG A 72 1.83 -11.55 -9.92
N GLY A 73 1.50 -11.71 -11.20
CA GLY A 73 2.33 -11.22 -12.30
C GLY A 73 2.55 -9.70 -12.24
N MET A 74 1.46 -8.94 -12.04
CA MET A 74 1.53 -7.47 -11.90
C MET A 74 2.37 -7.04 -10.69
N LEU A 75 2.14 -7.66 -9.52
CA LEU A 75 2.86 -7.33 -8.29
C LEU A 75 4.36 -7.65 -8.39
N SER A 76 4.71 -8.78 -9.01
CA SER A 76 6.09 -9.15 -9.29
C SER A 76 6.78 -8.13 -10.19
N LEU A 77 6.11 -7.70 -11.27
CA LEU A 77 6.64 -6.69 -12.18
C LEU A 77 6.83 -5.33 -11.49
N LEU A 78 5.87 -4.90 -10.66
CA LEU A 78 6.01 -3.67 -9.88
C LEU A 78 7.19 -3.73 -8.91
N ARG A 79 7.39 -4.87 -8.24
CA ARG A 79 8.53 -5.09 -7.34
C ARG A 79 9.85 -5.10 -8.11
N GLU A 80 9.91 -5.72 -9.28
CA GLU A 80 11.09 -5.77 -10.14
C GLU A 80 11.48 -4.37 -10.63
N LYS A 81 10.51 -3.62 -11.19
CA LYS A 81 10.75 -2.29 -11.75
C LYS A 81 10.95 -1.20 -10.70
N SER A 82 10.37 -1.37 -9.51
CA SER A 82 10.51 -0.42 -8.42
C SER A 82 10.84 -1.13 -7.09
N PRO A 83 12.09 -1.60 -6.90
CA PRO A 83 12.47 -2.43 -5.76
C PRO A 83 12.24 -1.77 -4.39
N CYS A 84 12.34 -0.44 -4.32
CA CYS A 84 12.12 0.34 -3.10
C CYS A 84 10.65 0.74 -2.87
N ALA A 85 9.72 0.37 -3.77
CA ALA A 85 8.33 0.80 -3.65
C ALA A 85 7.59 0.10 -2.51
N SER A 86 6.77 0.88 -1.84
CA SER A 86 5.69 0.36 -1.01
C SER A 86 4.56 -0.13 -1.91
N LEU A 87 4.18 -1.39 -1.73
CA LEU A 87 3.08 -2.03 -2.47
C LEU A 87 1.95 -2.30 -1.49
N GLY A 88 0.95 -1.42 -1.49
CA GLY A 88 -0.22 -1.51 -0.63
C GLY A 88 -1.39 -2.20 -1.31
N ALA A 89 -2.28 -2.81 -0.54
CA ALA A 89 -3.57 -3.25 -1.08
C ALA A 89 -4.75 -3.02 -0.14
N ASP A 90 -5.95 -2.81 -0.69
CA ASP A 90 -7.21 -2.92 0.04
C ASP A 90 -7.70 -4.36 0.02
N ILE A 91 -8.05 -4.91 1.20
CA ILE A 91 -8.55 -6.28 1.37
C ILE A 91 -9.83 -6.25 2.21
N ILE A 92 -10.85 -6.98 1.76
CA ILE A 92 -12.10 -7.19 2.49
C ILE A 92 -12.11 -8.61 3.03
N ALA A 93 -12.20 -8.75 4.34
CA ALA A 93 -12.39 -10.03 5.02
C ALA A 93 -13.86 -10.26 5.32
N GLY A 94 -14.33 -11.50 5.14
CA GLY A 94 -15.69 -11.89 5.48
C GLY A 94 -16.72 -11.47 4.45
N PHE A 95 -16.34 -11.41 3.17
CA PHE A 95 -17.29 -11.14 2.09
C PHE A 95 -18.40 -12.21 2.09
N PRO A 96 -19.66 -11.88 1.76
CA PRO A 96 -20.76 -12.85 1.78
C PRO A 96 -20.44 -14.11 0.96
N GLY A 97 -20.56 -15.27 1.60
CA GLY A 97 -20.23 -16.58 1.01
C GLY A 97 -18.75 -17.00 1.10
N GLU A 98 -17.82 -16.18 1.59
CA GLU A 98 -16.41 -16.54 1.82
C GLU A 98 -16.27 -17.73 2.79
N SER A 99 -15.82 -18.88 2.27
CA SER A 99 -15.54 -20.09 3.05
C SER A 99 -14.24 -19.97 3.86
N ASP A 100 -13.93 -20.98 4.68
CA ASP A 100 -12.62 -21.05 5.35
C ASP A 100 -11.49 -21.24 4.33
N GLU A 101 -11.70 -22.07 3.31
CA GLU A 101 -10.75 -22.27 2.20
C GLU A 101 -10.50 -20.97 1.41
N ASP A 102 -11.55 -20.19 1.11
CA ASP A 102 -11.43 -18.88 0.45
C ASP A 102 -10.56 -17.92 1.29
N PHE A 103 -10.73 -17.95 2.61
CA PHE A 103 -9.93 -17.13 3.52
C PHE A 103 -8.48 -17.60 3.58
N GLU A 104 -8.22 -18.90 3.66
CA GLU A 104 -6.89 -19.48 3.63
C GLU A 104 -6.14 -19.15 2.33
N GLN A 105 -6.81 -19.26 1.18
CA GLN A 105 -6.27 -18.84 -0.12
C GLN A 105 -5.88 -17.36 -0.11
N THR A 106 -6.74 -16.49 0.44
CA THR A 106 -6.44 -15.06 0.57
C THR A 106 -5.24 -14.81 1.48
N ASN A 107 -5.19 -15.47 2.65
CA ASN A 107 -4.08 -15.33 3.58
C ASN A 107 -2.75 -15.78 2.95
N HIS A 108 -2.73 -16.94 2.30
CA HIS A 108 -1.55 -17.48 1.63
C HIS A 108 -1.12 -16.58 0.45
N PHE A 109 -2.05 -16.09 -0.37
CA PHE A 109 -1.74 -15.13 -1.43
C PHE A 109 -1.03 -13.88 -0.88
N LEU A 110 -1.56 -13.29 0.20
CA LEU A 110 -0.98 -12.09 0.80
C LEU A 110 0.39 -12.36 1.42
N GLU A 111 0.56 -13.50 2.09
CA GLU A 111 1.83 -13.93 2.67
C GLU A 111 2.92 -14.06 1.61
N GLN A 112 2.64 -14.72 0.49
CA GLN A 112 3.61 -14.96 -0.59
C GLN A 112 3.83 -13.76 -1.52
N SER A 113 2.89 -12.81 -1.55
CA SER A 113 2.99 -11.63 -2.43
C SER A 113 4.10 -10.65 -2.00
N PRO A 114 4.63 -9.81 -2.93
CA PRO A 114 5.57 -8.75 -2.59
C PRO A 114 4.90 -7.49 -1.99
N LEU A 115 3.62 -7.57 -1.63
CA LEU A 115 2.91 -6.50 -0.92
C LEU A 115 3.64 -6.16 0.37
N THR A 116 3.75 -4.88 0.68
CA THR A 116 4.42 -4.39 1.89
C THR A 116 3.43 -4.12 3.00
N TYR A 117 2.17 -3.83 2.68
CA TYR A 117 1.10 -3.67 3.64
C TYR A 117 -0.25 -3.85 2.97
N PHE A 118 -1.31 -3.96 3.77
CA PHE A 118 -2.67 -3.92 3.25
C PHE A 118 -3.65 -3.38 4.29
N HIS A 119 -4.63 -2.63 3.80
CA HIS A 119 -5.74 -2.12 4.59
C HIS A 119 -6.85 -3.17 4.62
N VAL A 120 -7.10 -3.73 5.80
CA VAL A 120 -8.09 -4.79 5.98
C VAL A 120 -9.38 -4.22 6.55
N PHE A 121 -10.46 -4.38 5.80
CA PHE A 121 -11.81 -4.03 6.18
C PHE A 121 -12.63 -5.30 6.43
N SER A 122 -13.44 -5.33 7.49
CA SER A 122 -14.46 -6.37 7.61
C SER A 122 -15.64 -5.99 6.72
N TYR A 123 -16.18 -6.94 5.95
CA TYR A 123 -17.33 -6.66 5.10
C TYR A 123 -18.53 -6.15 5.92
N SER A 124 -19.07 -5.01 5.48
CA SER A 124 -20.28 -4.40 6.03
C SER A 124 -21.32 -4.30 4.91
N PRO A 125 -22.52 -4.90 5.06
CA PRO A 125 -23.55 -4.84 4.03
C PRO A 125 -24.03 -3.41 3.83
N ARG A 126 -24.10 -2.97 2.57
CA ARG A 126 -24.67 -1.68 2.18
C ARG A 126 -26.02 -1.90 1.50
N PRO A 127 -27.11 -1.30 2.00
CA PRO A 127 -28.43 -1.42 1.38
C PRO A 127 -28.39 -1.11 -0.13
N GLY A 128 -29.09 -1.91 -0.93
CA GLY A 128 -29.14 -1.74 -2.40
C GLY A 128 -27.99 -2.37 -3.19
N THR A 129 -27.00 -2.98 -2.53
CA THR A 129 -25.91 -3.71 -3.23
C THR A 129 -26.25 -5.18 -3.44
N ALA A 130 -25.78 -5.77 -4.55
CA ALA A 130 -25.95 -7.21 -4.82
C ALA A 130 -25.35 -8.10 -3.72
N ALA A 131 -24.27 -7.63 -3.07
CA ALA A 131 -23.64 -8.36 -1.97
C ALA A 131 -24.49 -8.35 -0.69
N ALA A 132 -25.38 -7.36 -0.50
CA ALA A 132 -26.24 -7.32 0.68
C ALA A 132 -27.31 -8.42 0.69
N SER A 133 -27.73 -8.92 -0.48
CA SER A 133 -28.68 -10.03 -0.61
C SER A 133 -28.05 -11.42 -0.52
N LEU A 134 -26.71 -11.52 -0.48
CA LEU A 134 -26.02 -12.81 -0.36
C LEU A 134 -26.04 -13.33 1.09
N PRO A 135 -25.89 -14.65 1.30
CA PRO A 135 -25.76 -15.23 2.64
C PRO A 135 -24.58 -14.62 3.40
N GLN A 136 -24.88 -14.01 4.56
CA GLN A 136 -23.90 -13.28 5.34
C GLN A 136 -23.09 -14.21 6.25
N ILE A 137 -21.83 -13.86 6.44
CA ILE A 137 -20.95 -14.54 7.41
C ILE A 137 -21.17 -13.97 8.81
N ASN A 138 -21.02 -14.82 9.83
CA ASN A 138 -21.07 -14.44 11.23
C ASN A 138 -20.07 -13.30 11.54
N GLY A 139 -20.54 -12.24 12.20
CA GLY A 139 -19.71 -11.08 12.52
C GLY A 139 -18.47 -11.38 13.35
N ARG A 140 -18.48 -12.43 14.19
CA ARG A 140 -17.30 -12.89 14.94
C ARG A 140 -16.21 -13.42 14.00
N VAL A 141 -16.59 -14.27 13.06
CA VAL A 141 -15.66 -14.82 12.04
C VAL A 141 -15.06 -13.69 11.20
N LYS A 142 -15.86 -12.70 10.78
CA LYS A 142 -15.35 -11.53 10.03
C LYS A 142 -14.30 -10.74 10.82
N LYS A 143 -14.48 -10.61 12.14
CA LYS A 143 -13.56 -9.88 13.03
C LYS A 143 -12.26 -10.67 13.24
N GLU A 144 -12.37 -11.97 13.48
CA GLU A 144 -11.22 -12.88 13.65
C GLU A 144 -10.35 -12.90 12.39
N ARG A 145 -10.95 -13.15 11.22
CA ARG A 145 -10.26 -13.10 9.91
C ARG A 145 -9.58 -11.75 9.66
N ALA A 146 -10.30 -10.65 9.89
CA ALA A 146 -9.72 -9.31 9.72
C ALA A 146 -8.55 -9.03 10.68
N ALA A 147 -8.61 -9.54 11.93
CA ALA A 147 -7.53 -9.39 12.89
C ALA A 147 -6.27 -10.15 12.47
N LEU A 148 -6.43 -11.38 11.97
CA LEU A 148 -5.33 -12.20 11.43
C LEU A 148 -4.62 -11.48 10.28
N LEU A 149 -5.38 -11.03 9.28
CA LEU A 149 -4.82 -10.30 8.15
C LEU A 149 -4.15 -9.00 8.58
N ARG A 150 -4.74 -8.23 9.51
CA ARG A 150 -4.06 -7.02 10.03
C ARG A 150 -2.74 -7.35 10.72
N SER A 151 -2.63 -8.51 11.37
CA SER A 151 -1.38 -8.97 11.96
C SER A 151 -0.32 -9.23 10.90
N LEU A 152 -0.66 -10.01 9.87
CA LEU A 152 0.22 -10.25 8.72
C LEU A 152 0.64 -8.95 8.03
N SER A 153 -0.28 -7.99 7.86
CA SER A 153 0.08 -6.68 7.28
C SER A 153 1.09 -5.92 8.13
N ARG A 154 0.99 -5.96 9.46
CA ARG A 154 1.96 -5.28 10.34
C ARG A 154 3.33 -5.91 10.22
N GLU A 155 3.38 -7.25 10.21
CA GLU A 155 4.62 -8.00 10.04
C GLU A 155 5.30 -7.67 8.70
N LYS A 156 4.57 -7.75 7.59
CA LYS A 156 5.09 -7.41 6.27
C LYS A 156 5.54 -5.94 6.18
N ASN A 157 4.82 -5.03 6.82
CA ASN A 157 5.18 -3.62 6.82
C ASN A 157 6.46 -3.36 7.60
N ALA A 158 6.60 -3.96 8.78
CA ALA A 158 7.84 -3.89 9.55
C ALA A 158 9.01 -4.53 8.79
N GLY A 159 8.79 -5.70 8.18
CA GLY A 159 9.77 -6.36 7.32
C GLY A 159 10.25 -5.46 6.17
N PHE A 160 9.33 -4.79 5.48
CA PHE A 160 9.66 -3.84 4.43
C PHE A 160 10.47 -2.64 4.96
N ARG A 161 10.04 -2.02 6.06
CA ARG A 161 10.76 -0.89 6.67
C ARG A 161 12.18 -1.27 7.11
N ARG A 162 12.40 -2.49 7.60
CA ARG A 162 13.74 -3.01 7.97
C ARG A 162 14.71 -3.06 6.79
N LEU A 163 14.24 -3.16 5.55
CA LEU A 163 15.11 -3.09 4.36
C LEU A 163 15.81 -1.72 4.22
N PHE A 164 15.32 -0.70 4.92
CA PHE A 164 15.86 0.66 4.92
C PHE A 164 16.72 0.97 6.14
N LEU A 165 16.88 0.04 7.09
CA LEU A 165 17.72 0.25 8.27
C LEU A 165 19.15 0.62 7.86
N GLY A 166 19.68 1.71 8.41
CA GLY A 166 20.99 2.27 8.08
C GLY A 166 21.05 3.04 6.75
N LYS A 167 19.99 3.04 5.94
CA LYS A 167 19.92 3.74 4.66
C LYS A 167 19.34 5.15 4.82
N GLU A 168 19.66 6.00 3.86
CA GLU A 168 19.07 7.33 3.71
C GLU A 168 17.88 7.27 2.76
N CYS A 169 16.80 7.94 3.15
CA CYS A 169 15.58 8.06 2.37
C CYS A 169 15.25 9.53 2.17
N ASP A 170 14.77 9.89 0.98
CA ASP A 170 14.15 11.21 0.79
C ASP A 170 12.80 11.23 1.52
N ALA A 171 12.53 12.33 2.23
CA ALA A 171 11.34 12.52 3.03
C ALA A 171 10.89 13.98 3.02
N VAL A 172 9.68 14.22 3.54
CA VAL A 172 9.15 15.56 3.80
C VAL A 172 8.73 15.67 5.26
N VAL A 173 9.02 16.79 5.91
CA VAL A 173 8.53 17.07 7.27
C VAL A 173 7.01 17.26 7.20
N VAL A 174 6.25 16.38 7.87
CA VAL A 174 4.77 16.41 7.84
C VAL A 174 4.16 16.92 9.13
N ARG A 175 4.91 16.93 10.22
CA ARG A 175 4.48 17.47 11.50
C ARG A 175 5.67 17.86 12.35
N LYS A 176 5.59 19.01 13.01
CA LYS A 176 6.50 19.38 14.10
C LYS A 176 5.84 19.21 15.47
N GLU A 177 6.57 18.64 16.42
CA GLU A 177 6.16 18.59 17.82
C GLU A 177 7.34 18.98 18.72
N ASN A 178 7.07 19.29 19.99
CA ASN A 178 8.07 19.86 20.90
C ASN A 178 9.30 18.96 21.13
N THR A 179 9.15 17.64 21.00
CA THR A 179 10.20 16.66 21.33
C THR A 179 10.64 15.82 20.14
N GLN A 180 9.75 15.61 19.17
CA GLN A 180 9.96 14.74 18.02
C GLN A 180 9.15 15.23 16.85
N ASP A 181 9.79 15.36 15.70
CA ASP A 181 9.12 15.67 14.44
C ASP A 181 8.76 14.37 13.72
N GLU A 182 7.82 14.46 12.80
CA GLU A 182 7.44 13.35 11.94
C GLU A 182 7.77 13.70 10.49
N VAL A 183 8.54 12.82 9.85
CA VAL A 183 8.83 12.90 8.41
C VAL A 183 8.18 11.73 7.68
N LEU A 184 7.81 11.98 6.43
CA LEU A 184 7.19 10.99 5.55
C LEU A 184 8.11 10.72 4.37
N THR A 185 8.57 9.47 4.25
CA THR A 185 9.46 9.05 3.17
C THR A 185 8.77 9.03 1.81
N SER A 186 9.55 9.04 0.73
CA SER A 186 9.06 8.97 -0.66
C SER A 186 8.25 7.70 -0.96
N ASN A 187 8.59 6.58 -0.31
CA ASN A 187 7.82 5.32 -0.33
C ASN A 187 6.81 5.22 0.83
N TYR A 188 6.45 6.35 1.45
CA TYR A 188 5.24 6.54 2.23
C TYR A 188 5.16 5.81 3.58
N PHE A 189 6.30 5.57 4.23
CA PHE A 189 6.31 5.23 5.66
C PHE A 189 6.78 6.42 6.52
N ARG A 190 6.16 6.56 7.69
CA ARG A 190 6.45 7.63 8.65
C ARG A 190 7.70 7.29 9.46
N VAL A 191 8.48 8.31 9.78
CA VAL A 191 9.69 8.21 10.59
C VAL A 191 9.63 9.29 11.66
N SER A 192 9.72 8.88 12.92
CA SER A 192 9.93 9.79 14.04
C SER A 192 11.39 10.20 14.07
N VAL A 193 11.65 11.51 14.14
CA VAL A 193 12.99 12.09 14.22
C VAL A 193 13.06 13.05 15.41
N PRO A 194 14.23 13.26 16.03
CA PRO A 194 14.39 14.33 17.01
C PRO A 194 13.94 15.67 16.44
N SER A 195 13.35 16.53 17.29
CA SER A 195 12.90 17.86 16.87
C SER A 195 14.02 18.62 16.15
N SER A 196 13.67 19.22 15.02
CA SER A 196 14.59 19.77 14.03
C SER A 196 14.30 21.23 13.71
N PHE A 197 15.26 21.89 13.06
CA PHE A 197 15.09 23.28 12.63
C PHE A 197 14.25 23.40 11.34
N GLN A 198 14.13 22.32 10.58
CA GLN A 198 13.40 22.29 9.31
C GLN A 198 11.91 22.55 9.51
N ASP A 199 11.30 23.27 8.58
CA ASP A 199 9.87 23.61 8.64
C ASP A 199 8.99 22.49 8.07
N GLU A 200 7.71 22.50 8.43
CA GLU A 200 6.75 21.61 7.77
C GLU A 200 6.74 21.86 6.25
N LYS A 201 6.62 20.77 5.49
CA LYS A 201 6.69 20.71 4.02
C LYS A 201 8.10 20.84 3.43
N GLU A 202 9.13 21.00 4.25
CA GLU A 202 10.51 20.97 3.77
C GLU A 202 10.93 19.54 3.40
N GLU A 203 11.64 19.39 2.28
CA GLU A 203 12.23 18.12 1.86
C GLU A 203 13.56 17.88 2.58
N VAL A 204 13.71 16.68 3.15
CA VAL A 204 14.87 16.28 3.94
C VAL A 204 15.36 14.91 3.52
N LYS A 205 16.62 14.59 3.83
CA LYS A 205 17.09 13.20 3.87
C LYS A 205 17.04 12.71 5.30
N VAL A 206 16.50 11.52 5.49
CA VAL A 206 16.43 10.85 6.80
C VAL A 206 17.16 9.53 6.75
N ARG A 207 18.08 9.32 7.68
CA ARG A 207 18.73 8.02 7.90
C ARG A 207 17.90 7.21 8.87
N ILE A 208 17.52 6.00 8.49
CA ILE A 208 16.73 5.10 9.35
C ILE A 208 17.63 4.44 10.38
N THR A 209 17.33 4.61 11.65
CA THR A 209 18.16 4.13 12.77
C THR A 209 17.51 2.98 13.53
N GLU A 210 16.18 2.90 13.54
CA GLU A 210 15.43 1.89 14.27
C GLU A 210 14.13 1.54 13.53
N VAL A 211 13.76 0.26 13.52
CA VAL A 211 12.49 -0.22 13.00
C VAL A 211 11.95 -1.32 13.91
N ASP A 212 10.80 -1.06 14.52
CA ASP A 212 10.00 -2.08 15.19
C ASP A 212 8.64 -2.26 14.48
N GLU A 213 7.74 -3.07 15.05
CA GLU A 213 6.42 -3.33 14.46
C GLU A 213 5.50 -2.11 14.38
N ARG A 214 5.70 -1.10 15.22
CA ARG A 214 4.81 0.05 15.42
C ARG A 214 5.40 1.34 14.88
N GLU A 215 6.70 1.55 15.07
CA GLU A 215 7.39 2.79 14.77
C GLU A 215 8.66 2.57 13.96
N THR A 216 9.06 3.63 13.25
CA THR A 216 10.38 3.77 12.64
C THR A 216 10.97 5.05 13.18
N LYS A 217 12.22 4.97 13.66
CA LYS A 217 12.99 6.14 14.06
C LYS A 217 14.11 6.40 13.09
N GLY A 218 14.49 7.66 13.01
CA GLY A 218 15.59 8.10 12.16
C GLY A 218 16.20 9.41 12.64
N GLN A 219 17.16 9.88 11.87
CA GLN A 219 17.79 11.19 12.06
C GLN A 219 17.82 11.91 10.73
N ILE A 220 17.44 13.18 10.73
CA ILE A 220 17.63 14.04 9.57
C ILE A 220 19.15 14.17 9.35
N VAL A 221 19.59 13.84 8.15
CA VAL A 221 20.96 14.03 7.70
C VAL A 221 20.94 15.25 6.79
N ASN A 222 21.42 16.38 7.32
CA ASN A 222 21.41 17.65 6.59
C ASN A 222 22.10 17.51 5.23
N LYS A 223 21.58 18.21 4.22
CA LYS A 223 22.32 18.55 2.99
C LYS A 223 23.37 19.62 3.28
#